data_AF-A0A1G0R3C1-F1
#
_entry.id   AF-A0A1G0R3C1-F1
#
_cell.length_a   1.000
_cell.length_b   1.000
_cell.length_c   1.000
_cell.angle_alpha   90.00
_cell.angle_beta   90.00
_cell.angle_gamma   90.00
#
_symmetry.space_group_name_H-M   'P 1'
#
loop_
_entity.id
_entity.type
_entity.pdbx_description
1 polymer ?
#
loop_
_entity_poly.entity_id
_entity_poly.type
_entity_poly.pdbx_seq_one_letter_code
_entity_poly.pdbx_strand_id
1 'polypeptide(L)'
;MRRLIALFFVSSLFVSSIYAQMDRFSSNPIPKLNAFAIALSEDLDAAKYAINDIYKGMMKLQLDFDIYVDPTYVKKGEQKAFDISFFGESATGRKFESKVDDEFDLKANNFTFLIIDRNKKVRAFAQVSTIELDNFSRIIEELLLNIEGKELITVDSEEPEEATGWQTDLGKQNKEKENEGKIIIDFGASKKYWYKYLGEEIPNADIKKMDGTDVNFYDLINNKVSLVFVFMASKAPDALYQSAGIALEMSIMNGFYRSFTLEESEPGDEWVENAYGDGTEPMKESE
;
A
#
# COMPACT_ATOMS: atom_id res chain seq x y z
N MET A 1 35.10 -0.06 1.17
CA MET A 1 34.32 0.10 2.43
C MET A 1 34.03 1.55 2.81
N ARG A 2 35.00 2.48 2.82
CA ARG A 2 34.75 3.91 3.18
C ARG A 2 33.88 4.72 2.21
N ARG A 3 33.72 4.30 0.95
CA ARG A 3 32.84 4.98 -0.04
C ARG A 3 31.38 4.50 -0.02
N LEU A 4 31.09 3.32 0.53
CA LEU A 4 29.71 2.82 0.71
C LEU A 4 28.97 3.57 1.84
N ILE A 5 29.71 4.04 2.84
CA ILE A 5 29.18 4.76 4.01
C ILE A 5 28.78 6.20 3.66
N ALA A 6 29.43 6.80 2.67
CA ALA A 6 29.19 8.20 2.31
C ALA A 6 27.86 8.42 1.57
N LEU A 7 27.34 7.44 0.83
CA LEU A 7 26.02 7.54 0.20
C LEU A 7 24.87 7.31 1.20
N PHE A 8 25.12 6.51 2.24
CA PHE A 8 24.17 6.26 3.33
C PHE A 8 23.96 7.49 4.24
N PHE A 9 24.93 8.41 4.29
CA PHE A 9 24.89 9.58 5.16
C PHE A 9 24.17 10.80 4.58
N VAL A 10 23.83 10.80 3.28
CA VAL A 10 23.10 11.91 2.66
C VAL A 10 21.58 11.70 2.76
N SER A 11 21.09 10.47 2.93
CA SER A 11 19.67 10.19 3.19
C SER A 11 19.28 10.34 4.67
N SER A 12 20.23 10.23 5.61
CA SER A 12 19.95 10.39 7.06
C SER A 12 19.64 11.83 7.49
N LEU A 13 19.78 12.82 6.59
CA LEU A 13 19.41 14.22 6.86
C LEU A 13 17.94 14.55 6.53
N PHE A 14 17.16 13.61 5.99
CA PHE A 14 15.73 13.80 5.71
C PHE A 14 14.78 13.02 6.62
N VAL A 15 15.28 12.24 7.59
CA VAL A 15 14.43 11.39 8.45
C VAL A 15 14.12 12.02 9.82
N SER A 16 14.65 13.20 10.12
CA SER A 16 14.14 14.01 11.23
C SER A 16 13.07 14.96 10.71
N SER A 17 11.83 14.73 11.15
CA SER A 17 10.65 15.62 11.06
C SER A 17 10.00 15.84 9.69
N ILE A 18 9.67 14.77 8.99
CA ILE A 18 8.43 14.74 8.20
C ILE A 18 7.52 13.72 8.87
N TYR A 19 6.95 14.10 10.01
CA TYR A 19 5.64 13.55 10.36
C TYR A 19 4.69 14.23 9.39
N ALA A 20 4.57 13.71 8.17
CA ALA A 20 3.44 14.04 7.32
C ALA A 20 2.24 13.46 8.06
N GLN A 21 1.61 14.30 8.88
CA GLN A 21 0.30 14.02 9.42
C GLN A 21 -0.59 13.93 8.18
N MET A 22 -1.15 12.76 7.95
CA MET A 22 -2.08 12.57 6.85
C MET A 22 -3.34 13.35 7.22
N ASP A 23 -3.68 14.33 6.39
CA ASP A 23 -4.76 15.26 6.66
C ASP A 23 -6.11 14.54 6.58
N ARG A 24 -6.98 14.88 7.52
CA ARG A 24 -8.39 14.49 7.48
C ARG A 24 -9.16 15.57 6.77
N PHE A 25 -10.07 15.18 5.89
CA PHE A 25 -11.00 16.13 5.29
C PHE A 25 -12.28 16.28 6.13
N SER A 26 -12.67 15.21 6.83
CA SER A 26 -13.94 15.16 7.55
C SER A 26 -13.80 15.49 9.04
N SER A 27 -14.78 16.22 9.57
CA SER A 27 -14.97 16.47 11.00
C SER A 27 -15.68 15.33 11.73
N ASN A 28 -16.28 14.38 11.01
CA ASN A 28 -17.00 13.24 11.60
C ASN A 28 -16.05 12.38 12.46
N PRO A 29 -16.55 11.71 13.51
CA PRO A 29 -15.79 10.62 14.13
C PRO A 29 -15.61 9.48 13.11
N ILE A 30 -14.40 8.93 13.01
CA ILE A 30 -14.11 7.82 12.10
C ILE A 30 -13.66 6.58 12.87
N PRO A 31 -14.00 5.36 12.41
CA PRO A 31 -13.37 4.14 12.91
C PRO A 31 -11.86 4.11 12.66
N LYS A 32 -11.18 3.19 13.35
CA LYS A 32 -9.73 3.00 13.17
C LYS A 32 -9.41 2.28 11.88
N LEU A 33 -8.41 2.78 11.17
CA LEU A 33 -7.80 2.07 10.05
C LEU A 33 -7.08 0.80 10.54
N ASN A 34 -7.21 -0.29 9.78
CA ASN A 34 -6.38 -1.49 9.96
C ASN A 34 -5.14 -1.42 9.08
N ALA A 35 -4.06 -0.81 9.59
CA ALA A 35 -2.82 -0.60 8.85
C ALA A 35 -1.74 -1.61 9.27
N PHE A 36 -1.23 -2.40 8.31
CA PHE A 36 -0.15 -3.37 8.53
C PHE A 36 0.69 -3.61 7.26
N ALA A 37 1.85 -4.25 7.42
CA ALA A 37 2.74 -4.57 6.31
C ALA A 37 2.99 -6.07 6.14
N ILE A 38 3.35 -6.47 4.92
CA ILE A 38 3.79 -7.81 4.55
C ILE A 38 5.19 -7.74 3.96
N ALA A 39 6.14 -8.33 4.66
CA ALA A 39 7.54 -8.42 4.29
C ALA A 39 7.79 -9.68 3.44
N LEU A 40 8.14 -9.51 2.16
CA LEU A 40 8.55 -10.58 1.26
C LEU A 40 10.02 -10.93 1.55
N SER A 41 10.28 -12.12 2.08
CA SER A 41 11.61 -12.50 2.56
C SER A 41 11.93 -13.97 2.34
N GLU A 42 13.21 -14.32 2.26
CA GLU A 42 13.64 -15.70 2.05
C GLU A 42 13.22 -16.60 3.21
N ASP A 43 13.23 -16.04 4.43
CA ASP A 43 12.88 -16.69 5.67
C ASP A 43 12.62 -15.63 6.77
N LEU A 44 12.20 -16.09 7.95
CA LEU A 44 11.92 -15.21 9.09
C LEU A 44 13.17 -14.50 9.61
N ASP A 45 14.36 -15.10 9.51
CA ASP A 45 15.60 -14.51 10.00
C ASP A 45 16.13 -13.42 9.06
N ALA A 46 15.86 -13.55 7.76
CA ALA A 46 16.07 -12.53 6.75
C ALA A 46 15.15 -11.33 6.98
N ALA A 47 13.86 -11.58 7.21
CA ALA A 47 12.90 -10.53 7.54
C ALA A 47 13.32 -9.79 8.82
N LYS A 48 13.68 -10.51 9.89
CA LYS A 48 14.15 -9.92 11.16
C LYS A 48 15.39 -9.05 10.98
N TYR A 49 16.36 -9.51 10.21
CA TYR A 49 17.57 -8.74 9.93
C TYR A 49 17.24 -7.45 9.17
N ALA A 50 16.46 -7.53 8.08
CA ALA A 50 16.07 -6.37 7.30
C ALA A 50 15.29 -5.36 8.18
N ILE A 51 14.29 -5.82 8.93
CA ILE A 51 13.43 -4.96 9.76
C ILE A 51 14.19 -4.37 10.95
N ASN A 52 14.86 -5.20 11.74
CA ASN A 52 15.43 -4.76 13.01
C ASN A 52 16.82 -4.14 12.85
N ASP A 53 17.69 -4.74 12.02
CA ASP A 53 19.07 -4.29 11.91
C ASP A 53 19.22 -3.18 10.87
N ILE A 54 18.54 -3.29 9.73
CA ILE A 54 18.62 -2.28 8.67
C ILE A 54 17.65 -1.12 8.93
N TYR A 55 16.34 -1.36 8.91
CA TYR A 55 15.36 -0.28 8.97
C TYR A 55 15.30 0.39 10.36
N LYS A 56 15.07 -0.38 11.44
CA LYS A 56 15.05 0.17 12.80
C LYS A 56 16.45 0.50 13.32
N GLY A 57 17.43 -0.36 13.02
CA GLY A 57 18.79 -0.28 13.58
C GLY A 57 19.66 0.77 12.91
N MET A 58 19.94 0.61 11.61
CA MET A 58 20.80 1.50 10.85
C MET A 58 20.09 2.77 10.39
N MET A 59 18.88 2.66 9.86
CA MET A 59 18.12 3.80 9.30
C MET A 59 17.29 4.54 10.35
N LYS A 60 17.17 4.00 11.57
CA LYS A 60 16.46 4.60 12.71
C LYS A 60 14.99 4.91 12.40
N LEU A 61 14.35 4.10 11.55
CA LEU A 61 12.92 4.21 11.30
C LEU A 61 12.13 3.77 12.53
N GLN A 62 11.14 4.59 12.90
CA GLN A 62 10.08 4.18 13.80
C GLN A 62 9.01 3.45 12.99
N LEU A 63 8.75 2.19 13.32
CA LEU A 63 7.74 1.36 12.67
C LEU A 63 6.75 0.92 13.75
N ASP A 64 5.62 1.62 13.83
CA ASP A 64 4.60 1.45 14.87
C ASP A 64 3.50 0.44 14.47
N PHE A 65 3.43 0.08 13.19
CA PHE A 65 2.49 -0.89 12.64
C PHE A 65 2.97 -2.33 12.72
N ASP A 66 2.02 -3.27 12.68
CA ASP A 66 2.31 -4.71 12.63
C ASP A 66 2.94 -5.10 11.29
N ILE A 67 3.93 -6.00 11.35
CA ILE A 67 4.60 -6.56 10.16
C ILE A 67 4.46 -8.07 10.17
N TYR A 68 3.87 -8.60 9.10
CA TYR A 68 3.78 -10.01 8.78
C TYR A 68 4.82 -10.36 7.71
N VAL A 69 5.11 -11.65 7.54
CA VAL A 69 6.18 -12.15 6.68
C VAL A 69 5.63 -13.18 5.70
N ASP A 70 5.94 -13.01 4.43
CA ASP A 70 5.90 -14.08 3.45
C ASP A 70 7.32 -14.67 3.32
N PRO A 71 7.59 -15.87 3.89
CA PRO A 71 8.92 -16.48 3.91
C PRO A 71 9.20 -17.32 2.64
N THR A 72 8.58 -16.98 1.51
CA THR A 72 8.68 -17.77 0.27
C THR A 72 9.44 -17.04 -0.84
N TYR A 73 10.08 -15.91 -0.53
CA TYR A 73 10.83 -15.15 -1.52
C TYR A 73 11.98 -15.97 -2.10
N VAL A 74 12.03 -16.03 -3.43
CA VAL A 74 13.13 -16.62 -4.19
C VAL A 74 13.63 -15.62 -5.22
N LYS A 75 14.89 -15.22 -5.08
CA LYS A 75 15.57 -14.37 -6.05
C LYS A 75 15.76 -15.12 -7.39
N LYS A 76 15.37 -14.49 -8.50
CA LYS A 76 15.53 -15.01 -9.87
C LYS A 76 16.55 -14.24 -10.70
N GLY A 77 16.80 -12.98 -10.37
CA GLY A 77 17.75 -12.13 -11.06
C GLY A 77 18.13 -10.92 -10.24
N GLU A 78 19.05 -10.11 -10.75
CA GLU A 78 19.38 -8.82 -10.13
C GLU A 78 18.27 -7.82 -10.39
N GLN A 79 17.87 -7.10 -9.32
CA GLN A 79 16.89 -6.02 -9.39
C GLN A 79 17.59 -4.67 -9.38
N LYS A 80 17.48 -3.93 -10.50
CA LYS A 80 18.10 -2.60 -10.64
C LYS A 80 17.16 -1.52 -10.09
N ALA A 81 17.74 -0.43 -9.59
CA ALA A 81 17.00 0.75 -9.05
C ALA A 81 16.04 1.42 -10.04
N PHE A 82 16.19 1.14 -11.34
CA PHE A 82 15.33 1.66 -12.40
C PHE A 82 14.80 0.52 -13.29
N ASP A 83 14.70 -0.70 -12.77
CA ASP A 83 13.90 -1.71 -13.48
C ASP A 83 12.45 -1.21 -13.49
N ILE A 84 12.05 -0.67 -14.65
CA ILE A 84 10.73 -0.06 -14.82
C ILE A 84 9.71 -1.19 -14.82
N SER A 85 9.02 -1.33 -13.69
CA SER A 85 7.78 -2.09 -13.61
C SER A 85 6.66 -1.15 -14.02
N PHE A 86 6.03 -1.44 -15.16
CA PHE A 86 4.88 -0.68 -15.63
C PHE A 86 3.64 -1.42 -15.17
N PHE A 87 3.00 -0.94 -14.08
CA PHE A 87 1.66 -1.35 -13.68
C PHE A 87 1.40 -2.87 -13.74
N GLY A 88 2.33 -3.66 -13.19
CA GLY A 88 2.22 -5.12 -13.17
C GLY A 88 2.88 -5.86 -14.34
N GLU A 89 3.60 -5.19 -15.24
CA GLU A 89 4.50 -5.85 -16.19
C GLU A 89 5.92 -5.32 -16.06
N SER A 90 6.82 -6.18 -15.56
CA SER A 90 8.25 -5.92 -15.64
C SER A 90 8.70 -6.04 -17.10
N ALA A 91 9.06 -4.91 -17.70
CA ALA A 91 9.65 -4.88 -19.05
C ALA A 91 10.97 -5.66 -19.13
N THR A 92 11.62 -5.91 -17.98
CA THR A 92 12.90 -6.62 -17.88
C THR A 92 12.75 -8.03 -17.31
N GLY A 93 11.51 -8.52 -17.15
CA GLY A 93 11.17 -9.83 -16.57
C GLY A 93 11.16 -9.85 -15.04
N ARG A 94 10.49 -10.85 -14.46
CA ARG A 94 10.38 -11.02 -13.01
C ARG A 94 11.75 -11.24 -12.37
N LYS A 95 12.10 -10.42 -11.36
CA LYS A 95 13.39 -10.50 -10.65
C LYS A 95 13.34 -11.38 -9.40
N PHE A 96 12.14 -11.59 -8.87
CA PHE A 96 11.88 -12.52 -7.79
C PHE A 96 10.49 -13.15 -7.92
N GLU A 97 10.25 -14.18 -7.12
CA GLU A 97 8.93 -14.75 -6.86
C GLU A 97 8.72 -14.85 -5.35
N SER A 98 7.47 -14.77 -4.92
CA SER A 98 7.02 -15.03 -3.56
C SER A 98 5.52 -15.30 -3.64
N LYS A 99 4.99 -16.12 -2.73
CA LYS A 99 3.59 -16.54 -2.73
C LYS A 99 2.64 -15.35 -2.71
N VAL A 100 2.87 -14.36 -1.85
CA VAL A 100 2.04 -13.15 -1.77
C VAL A 100 2.12 -12.35 -3.06
N ASP A 101 3.31 -12.13 -3.60
CA ASP A 101 3.46 -11.42 -4.89
C ASP A 101 2.73 -12.12 -6.04
N ASP A 102 2.76 -13.45 -6.08
CA ASP A 102 2.10 -14.25 -7.12
C ASP A 102 0.58 -14.29 -6.94
N GLU A 103 0.10 -14.53 -5.73
CA GLU A 103 -1.33 -14.58 -5.42
C GLU A 103 -1.97 -13.21 -5.66
N PHE A 104 -1.36 -12.16 -5.13
CA PHE A 104 -1.86 -10.78 -5.25
C PHE A 104 -1.54 -10.17 -6.60
N ASP A 105 -0.87 -10.87 -7.51
CA ASP A 105 -0.50 -10.39 -8.85
C ASP A 105 0.28 -9.05 -8.81
N LEU A 106 1.25 -8.96 -7.88
CA LEU A 106 2.08 -7.75 -7.66
C LEU A 106 3.30 -7.68 -8.56
N LYS A 107 3.67 -8.80 -9.20
CA LYS A 107 4.55 -8.87 -10.38
C LYS A 107 6.00 -8.48 -10.10
N ALA A 108 6.51 -8.92 -8.97
CA ALA A 108 7.87 -8.71 -8.49
C ALA A 108 8.23 -7.24 -8.26
N ASN A 109 7.26 -6.45 -7.76
CA ASN A 109 7.50 -5.06 -7.38
C ASN A 109 8.13 -4.95 -5.99
N ASN A 110 9.06 -4.00 -5.83
CA ASN A 110 9.81 -3.84 -4.58
C ASN A 110 8.91 -3.43 -3.40
N PHE A 111 7.85 -2.70 -3.69
CA PHE A 111 6.88 -2.23 -2.73
C PHE A 111 5.52 -2.00 -3.40
N THR A 112 4.45 -2.11 -2.63
CA THR A 112 3.07 -1.86 -3.09
C THR A 112 2.20 -1.46 -1.91
N PHE A 113 1.34 -0.47 -2.09
CA PHE A 113 0.22 -0.17 -1.21
C PHE A 113 -1.09 -0.67 -1.80
N LEU A 114 -1.93 -1.22 -0.93
CA LEU A 114 -3.30 -1.61 -1.23
C LEU A 114 -4.22 -0.98 -0.18
N ILE A 115 -5.29 -0.32 -0.64
CA ILE A 115 -6.43 0.03 0.21
C ILE A 115 -7.53 -0.98 -0.07
N ILE A 116 -8.01 -1.64 0.99
CA ILE A 116 -8.97 -2.74 0.92
C ILE A 116 -10.19 -2.39 1.78
N ASP A 117 -11.39 -2.53 1.24
CA ASP A 117 -12.62 -2.26 1.99
C ASP A 117 -13.04 -3.42 2.92
N ARG A 118 -14.10 -3.20 3.71
CA ARG A 118 -14.65 -4.22 4.64
C ARG A 118 -15.09 -5.51 3.94
N ASN A 119 -15.35 -5.46 2.63
CA ASN A 119 -15.73 -6.60 1.79
C ASN A 119 -14.55 -7.26 1.08
N LYS A 120 -13.31 -6.93 1.48
CA LYS A 120 -12.04 -7.43 0.90
C LYS A 120 -11.79 -6.98 -0.53
N LYS A 121 -12.51 -5.97 -1.03
CA LYS A 121 -12.28 -5.46 -2.38
C LYS A 121 -11.12 -4.47 -2.38
N VAL A 122 -10.24 -4.56 -3.37
CA VAL A 122 -9.16 -3.58 -3.55
C VAL A 122 -9.74 -2.31 -4.14
N ARG A 123 -9.63 -1.21 -3.40
CA ARG A 123 -10.19 0.11 -3.75
C ARG A 123 -9.14 1.04 -4.34
N ALA A 124 -7.91 0.93 -3.83
CA ALA A 124 -6.78 1.64 -4.39
C ALA A 124 -5.53 0.76 -4.38
N PHE A 125 -4.63 1.06 -5.31
CA PHE A 125 -3.37 0.37 -5.53
C PHE A 125 -2.29 1.40 -5.87
N ALA A 126 -1.10 1.28 -5.31
CA ALA A 126 0.04 2.12 -5.68
C ALA A 126 1.38 1.40 -5.59
N GLN A 127 2.29 1.70 -6.52
CA GLN A 127 3.64 1.10 -6.61
C GLN A 127 4.76 2.14 -6.82
N VAL A 128 4.49 3.42 -6.53
CA VAL A 128 5.47 4.50 -6.72
C VAL A 128 5.60 5.36 -5.47
N SER A 129 6.72 6.08 -5.40
CA SER A 129 7.01 7.04 -4.33
C SER A 129 6.34 8.39 -4.51
N THR A 130 5.60 8.58 -5.60
CA THR A 130 4.83 9.81 -5.91
C THR A 130 3.35 9.62 -5.64
N ILE A 131 3.00 8.86 -4.60
CA ILE A 131 1.60 8.74 -4.16
C ILE A 131 1.09 10.13 -3.82
N GLU A 132 -0.08 10.47 -4.35
CA GLU A 132 -0.83 11.64 -3.94
C GLU A 132 -1.44 11.35 -2.56
N LEU A 133 -0.69 11.70 -1.51
CA LEU A 133 -1.01 11.36 -0.12
C LEU A 133 -2.39 11.88 0.31
N ASP A 134 -2.78 13.07 -0.15
CA ASP A 134 -4.10 13.65 0.14
C ASP A 134 -5.23 12.79 -0.46
N ASN A 135 -5.03 12.30 -1.69
CA ASN A 135 -5.97 11.43 -2.37
C ASN A 135 -6.06 10.05 -1.68
N PHE A 136 -4.94 9.48 -1.25
CA PHE A 136 -4.93 8.25 -0.46
C PHE A 136 -5.63 8.42 0.90
N SER A 137 -5.37 9.54 1.59
CA SER A 137 -6.01 9.88 2.87
C SER A 137 -7.51 10.00 2.72
N ARG A 138 -7.95 10.69 1.67
CA ARG A 138 -9.37 10.84 1.34
C ARG A 138 -10.05 9.51 1.05
N ILE A 139 -9.43 8.64 0.24
CA ILE A 139 -9.99 7.30 -0.03
C ILE A 139 -10.14 6.50 1.26
N ILE A 140 -9.11 6.49 2.10
CA ILE A 140 -9.16 5.81 3.41
C ILE A 140 -10.32 6.35 4.25
N GLU A 141 -10.42 7.67 4.37
CA GLU A 141 -11.43 8.32 5.20
C GLU A 141 -12.85 8.10 4.63
N GLU A 142 -13.06 8.16 3.32
CA GLU A 142 -14.35 7.87 2.68
C GLU A 142 -14.83 6.43 2.97
N LEU A 143 -13.93 5.46 2.88
CA LEU A 143 -14.24 4.06 3.24
C LEU A 143 -14.52 3.93 4.74
N LEU A 144 -13.73 4.57 5.59
CA LEU A 144 -13.95 4.55 7.04
C LEU A 144 -15.31 5.17 7.41
N LEU A 145 -15.71 6.26 6.74
CA LEU A 145 -16.99 6.94 6.92
C LEU A 145 -18.19 6.10 6.44
N ASN A 146 -18.00 5.19 5.48
CA ASN A 146 -19.06 4.34 4.94
C ASN A 146 -20.30 5.16 4.53
N ILE A 147 -20.06 6.12 3.62
CA ILE A 147 -21.03 7.16 3.24
C ILE A 147 -22.26 6.51 2.59
N GLU A 148 -23.45 6.90 3.03
CA GLU A 148 -24.74 6.27 2.67
C GLU A 148 -24.85 4.78 3.04
N GLY A 149 -24.01 4.29 3.95
CA GLY A 149 -23.91 2.86 4.27
C GLY A 149 -23.32 2.04 3.12
N LYS A 150 -22.57 2.69 2.22
CA LYS A 150 -21.87 2.09 1.10
C LYS A 150 -20.39 2.44 1.20
N GLU A 151 -19.55 1.48 0.81
CA GLU A 151 -18.11 1.68 0.64
C GLU A 151 -17.86 2.45 -0.67
N LEU A 152 -18.19 3.74 -0.70
CA LEU A 152 -17.97 4.60 -1.86
C LEU A 152 -16.61 5.29 -1.77
N ILE A 153 -16.01 5.55 -2.93
CA ILE A 153 -14.87 6.47 -3.07
C ILE A 153 -15.24 7.53 -4.10
N THR A 154 -14.74 8.75 -3.93
CA THR A 154 -14.98 9.87 -4.86
C THR A 154 -13.73 10.31 -5.61
N VAL A 155 -12.57 9.85 -5.15
CA VAL A 155 -11.27 10.10 -5.78
C VAL A 155 -11.13 9.22 -7.02
N ASP A 156 -11.04 9.87 -8.18
CA ASP A 156 -10.70 9.24 -9.46
C ASP A 156 -9.21 9.43 -9.74
N SER A 157 -8.49 8.33 -9.93
CA SER A 157 -7.06 8.35 -10.28
C SER A 157 -6.80 8.72 -11.74
N GLU A 158 -7.85 8.89 -12.53
CA GLU A 158 -7.85 8.99 -13.98
C GLU A 158 -7.14 7.78 -14.65
N GLU A 159 -6.97 7.82 -15.97
CA GLU A 159 -6.22 6.79 -16.68
C GLU A 159 -4.74 6.88 -16.27
N PRO A 160 -4.12 5.75 -15.87
CA PRO A 160 -2.78 5.79 -15.32
C PRO A 160 -1.77 6.21 -16.39
N GLU A 161 -1.20 7.40 -16.25
CA GLU A 161 0.02 7.77 -16.96
C GLU A 161 1.19 6.97 -16.36
N GLU A 162 2.10 6.41 -17.18
CA GLU A 162 3.26 5.60 -16.75
C GLU A 162 4.10 6.19 -15.60
N ALA A 163 3.96 7.49 -15.31
CA ALA A 163 4.63 8.21 -14.24
C ALA A 163 3.89 8.26 -12.88
N THR A 164 2.56 8.11 -12.81
CA THR A 164 1.79 8.41 -11.59
C THR A 164 1.64 7.22 -10.65
N GLY A 165 1.67 5.98 -11.17
CA GLY A 165 1.90 4.77 -10.38
C GLY A 165 0.85 4.41 -9.31
N TRP A 166 -0.31 5.07 -9.28
CA TRP A 166 -1.44 4.76 -8.40
C TRP A 166 -2.76 4.68 -9.17
N GLN A 167 -3.71 3.93 -8.63
CA GLN A 167 -4.95 3.54 -9.32
C GLN A 167 -6.11 3.38 -8.32
N THR A 168 -7.33 3.65 -8.79
CA THR A 168 -8.58 3.46 -8.03
C THR A 168 -9.59 2.62 -8.81
N ASP A 169 -10.45 1.89 -8.09
CA ASP A 169 -11.53 1.15 -8.75
C ASP A 169 -12.56 2.06 -9.42
N LEU A 170 -12.74 3.28 -8.89
CA LEU A 170 -13.53 4.32 -9.55
C LEU A 170 -12.95 4.73 -10.91
N GLY A 171 -11.64 5.01 -10.98
CA GLY A 171 -11.00 5.38 -12.24
C GLY A 171 -11.08 4.27 -13.29
N LYS A 172 -10.91 3.01 -12.87
CA LYS A 172 -11.15 1.86 -13.75
C LYS A 172 -12.60 1.82 -14.26
N GLN A 173 -13.59 1.98 -13.38
CA GLN A 173 -15.01 1.97 -13.76
C GLN A 173 -15.37 3.13 -14.70
N ASN A 174 -14.86 4.33 -14.45
CA ASN A 174 -15.11 5.49 -15.30
C ASN A 174 -14.50 5.29 -16.68
N LYS A 175 -13.29 4.73 -16.76
CA LYS A 175 -12.67 4.39 -18.04
C LYS A 175 -13.45 3.32 -18.82
N GLU A 176 -13.98 2.32 -18.13
CA GLU A 176 -14.85 1.30 -18.75
C GLU A 176 -16.11 1.94 -19.35
N LYS A 177 -16.78 2.84 -18.62
CA LYS A 177 -17.96 3.59 -19.11
C LYS A 177 -17.65 4.48 -20.31
N GLU A 178 -16.51 5.18 -20.32
CA GLU A 178 -16.08 5.99 -21.47
C GLU A 178 -15.88 5.18 -22.76
N ASN A 179 -15.61 3.89 -22.60
CA ASN A 179 -15.33 2.95 -23.67
C ASN A 179 -16.58 2.16 -24.11
N GLU A 180 -17.69 2.24 -23.37
CA GLU A 180 -18.96 1.61 -23.75
C GLU A 180 -19.40 2.10 -25.14
N GLY A 181 -19.65 1.15 -26.05
CA GLY A 181 -20.08 1.44 -27.42
C GLY A 181 -18.97 1.84 -28.40
N LYS A 182 -17.71 1.94 -27.97
CA LYS A 182 -16.55 2.10 -28.87
C LYS A 182 -16.02 0.72 -29.25
N ILE A 183 -15.82 0.48 -30.56
CA ILE A 183 -15.08 -0.71 -31.02
C ILE A 183 -13.60 -0.46 -30.72
N ILE A 184 -13.14 -0.96 -29.58
CA ILE A 184 -11.71 -1.02 -29.28
C ILE A 184 -11.15 -2.20 -30.07
N ILE A 185 -10.46 -1.90 -31.18
CA ILE A 185 -9.69 -2.91 -31.91
C ILE A 185 -8.40 -3.13 -31.12
N ASP A 186 -8.42 -4.10 -30.22
CA ASP A 186 -7.22 -4.59 -29.54
C ASP A 186 -6.39 -5.41 -30.53
N PHE A 187 -5.27 -4.83 -30.97
CA PHE A 187 -4.29 -5.49 -31.84
C PHE A 187 -3.36 -6.45 -31.07
N GLY A 188 -3.78 -6.99 -29.92
CA GLY A 188 -2.97 -7.87 -29.08
C GLY A 188 -1.81 -7.15 -28.39
N ALA A 189 -1.86 -5.82 -28.37
CA ALA A 189 -0.88 -4.92 -27.79
C ALA A 189 -1.53 -3.95 -26.79
N SER A 190 -2.84 -4.05 -26.52
CA SER A 190 -3.44 -3.25 -25.45
C SER A 190 -2.94 -3.79 -24.10
N LYS A 191 -1.85 -3.19 -23.63
CA LYS A 191 -1.33 -3.31 -22.26
C LYS A 191 -2.52 -3.15 -21.32
N LYS A 192 -2.77 -4.13 -20.45
CA LYS A 192 -3.75 -3.95 -19.38
C LYS A 192 -3.18 -2.90 -18.43
N TYR A 193 -3.71 -1.68 -18.49
CA TYR A 193 -3.22 -0.56 -17.69
C TYR A 193 -3.58 -0.66 -16.21
N TRP A 194 -4.56 -1.51 -15.86
CA TRP A 194 -5.11 -1.59 -14.50
C TRP A 194 -4.63 -2.82 -13.76
N TYR A 195 -4.39 -2.65 -12.47
CA TYR A 195 -4.14 -3.75 -11.53
C TYR A 195 -5.30 -4.74 -11.56
N LYS A 196 -4.94 -6.03 -11.59
CA LYS A 196 -5.88 -7.13 -11.83
C LYS A 196 -7.03 -7.17 -10.83
N TYR A 197 -6.76 -6.99 -9.54
CA TYR A 197 -7.76 -7.10 -8.48
C TYR A 197 -8.43 -5.77 -8.12
N LEU A 198 -8.17 -4.70 -8.87
CA LEU A 198 -8.80 -3.40 -8.62
C LEU A 198 -10.32 -3.48 -8.84
N GLY A 199 -11.10 -3.20 -7.80
CA GLY A 199 -12.56 -3.38 -7.71
C GLY A 199 -13.03 -4.81 -7.37
N GLU A 200 -12.09 -5.76 -7.28
CA GLU A 200 -12.33 -7.18 -7.05
C GLU A 200 -11.87 -7.61 -5.66
N GLU A 201 -12.38 -8.74 -5.18
CA GLU A 201 -11.90 -9.37 -3.95
C GLU A 201 -10.43 -9.78 -4.11
N ILE A 202 -9.56 -9.31 -3.21
CA ILE A 202 -8.16 -9.74 -3.14
C ILE A 202 -8.10 -11.22 -2.75
N PRO A 203 -7.22 -12.05 -3.34
CA PRO A 203 -7.12 -13.44 -2.92
C PRO A 203 -6.58 -13.56 -1.50
N ASN A 204 -6.88 -14.69 -0.88
CA ASN A 204 -6.34 -15.03 0.42
C ASN A 204 -4.89 -15.54 0.28
N ALA A 205 -4.08 -15.31 1.31
CA ALA A 205 -2.71 -15.77 1.40
C ALA A 205 -2.38 -16.24 2.82
N ASP A 206 -1.48 -17.22 2.91
CA ASP A 206 -0.89 -17.62 4.20
C ASP A 206 0.39 -16.83 4.44
N ILE A 207 0.45 -16.12 5.56
CA ILE A 207 1.59 -15.33 5.98
C ILE A 207 1.96 -15.71 7.42
N LYS A 208 3.08 -15.18 7.91
CA LYS A 208 3.56 -15.46 9.26
C LYS A 208 3.70 -14.20 10.08
N LYS A 209 3.50 -14.33 11.40
CA LYS A 209 4.03 -13.35 12.34
C LYS A 209 5.55 -13.47 12.42
N MET A 210 6.20 -12.44 12.96
CA MET A 210 7.65 -12.42 13.19
C MET A 210 8.14 -13.54 14.13
N ASP A 211 7.27 -14.09 14.98
CA ASP A 211 7.56 -15.25 15.84
C ASP A 211 7.40 -16.61 15.11
N GLY A 212 6.93 -16.60 13.86
CA GLY A 212 6.72 -17.77 13.01
C GLY A 212 5.31 -18.36 13.04
N THR A 213 4.40 -17.81 13.87
CA THR A 213 3.00 -18.20 13.92
C THR A 213 2.31 -17.99 12.57
N ASP A 214 1.59 -19.00 12.09
CA ASP A 214 0.79 -18.91 10.87
C ASP A 214 -0.40 -17.96 11.05
N VAL A 215 -0.65 -17.15 10.04
CA VAL A 215 -1.75 -16.19 9.96
C VAL A 215 -2.35 -16.26 8.58
N ASN A 216 -3.67 -16.36 8.53
CA ASN A 216 -4.41 -16.25 7.30
C ASN A 216 -4.70 -14.77 7.00
N PHE A 217 -4.42 -14.30 5.79
CA PHE A 217 -4.55 -12.89 5.43
C PHE A 217 -5.99 -12.36 5.63
N TYR A 218 -7.01 -13.17 5.33
CA TYR A 218 -8.40 -12.77 5.54
C TYR A 218 -8.76 -12.52 7.01
N ASP A 219 -8.11 -13.20 7.96
CA ASP A 219 -8.32 -12.95 9.39
C ASP A 219 -7.89 -11.52 9.78
N LEU A 220 -6.96 -10.92 9.02
CA LEU A 220 -6.48 -9.57 9.27
C LEU A 220 -7.44 -8.50 8.73
N ILE A 221 -8.07 -8.75 7.58
CA ILE A 221 -8.84 -7.74 6.83
C ILE A 221 -10.37 -7.91 6.91
N ASN A 222 -10.86 -9.03 7.46
CA ASN A 222 -12.30 -9.31 7.56
C ASN A 222 -13.07 -8.18 8.26
N ASN A 223 -14.05 -7.61 7.57
CA ASN A 223 -14.91 -6.51 8.06
C ASN A 223 -14.13 -5.26 8.49
N LYS A 224 -12.96 -4.99 7.90
CA LYS A 224 -12.15 -3.82 8.21
C LYS A 224 -11.73 -3.09 6.94
N VAL A 225 -11.71 -1.75 6.99
CA VAL A 225 -10.94 -0.97 6.02
C VAL A 225 -9.47 -1.14 6.36
N SER A 226 -8.69 -1.62 5.40
CA SER A 226 -7.30 -1.99 5.62
C SER A 226 -6.36 -1.29 4.65
N LEU A 227 -5.26 -0.76 5.18
CA LEU A 227 -4.11 -0.30 4.39
C LEU A 227 -3.01 -1.36 4.51
N VAL A 228 -2.66 -1.98 3.40
CA VAL A 228 -1.65 -3.05 3.35
C VAL A 228 -0.44 -2.56 2.57
N PHE A 229 0.71 -2.58 3.24
CA PHE A 229 2.00 -2.28 2.62
C PHE A 229 2.79 -3.57 2.38
N VAL A 230 2.91 -4.00 1.12
CA VAL A 230 3.74 -5.15 0.74
C VAL A 230 5.11 -4.64 0.32
N PHE A 231 6.19 -5.21 0.85
CA PHE A 231 7.54 -4.76 0.53
C PHE A 231 8.58 -5.88 0.59
N MET A 232 9.67 -5.70 -0.16
CA MET A 232 10.79 -6.63 -0.13
C MET A 232 11.65 -6.44 1.14
N ALA A 233 11.86 -7.54 1.87
CA ALA A 233 12.67 -7.60 3.09
C ALA A 233 13.74 -8.69 2.97
N SER A 234 14.54 -8.61 1.90
CA SER A 234 15.57 -9.62 1.57
C SER A 234 16.95 -9.22 2.08
N LYS A 235 17.78 -10.22 2.42
CA LYS A 235 19.21 -10.06 2.71
C LYS A 235 20.07 -9.87 1.46
N ALA A 236 19.49 -10.00 0.27
CA ALA A 236 20.22 -9.90 -0.98
C ALA A 236 20.84 -8.48 -1.14
N PRO A 237 22.10 -8.36 -1.59
CA PRO A 237 22.77 -7.06 -1.69
C PRO A 237 22.04 -6.03 -2.58
N ASP A 238 21.35 -6.48 -3.62
CA ASP A 238 20.51 -5.66 -4.50
C ASP A 238 19.21 -5.20 -3.84
N ALA A 239 18.60 -6.04 -3.00
CA ALA A 239 17.48 -5.62 -2.17
C ALA A 239 17.89 -4.51 -1.19
N LEU A 240 19.10 -4.58 -0.64
CA LEU A 240 19.64 -3.52 0.23
C LEU A 240 19.86 -2.20 -0.51
N TYR A 241 20.16 -2.21 -1.81
CA TYR A 241 20.23 -0.97 -2.60
C TYR A 241 18.85 -0.28 -2.75
N GLN A 242 17.75 -1.03 -2.65
CA GLN A 242 16.37 -0.49 -2.68
C GLN A 242 15.87 -0.03 -1.31
N SER A 243 16.63 -0.28 -0.23
CA SER A 243 16.21 0.01 1.14
C SER A 243 15.82 1.47 1.36
N ALA A 244 16.43 2.42 0.64
CA ALA A 244 16.07 3.84 0.74
C ALA A 244 14.65 4.15 0.24
N GLY A 245 14.25 3.57 -0.89
CA GLY A 245 12.88 3.73 -1.41
C GLY A 245 11.86 3.08 -0.48
N ILE A 246 12.12 1.84 -0.08
CA ILE A 246 11.25 1.12 0.87
C ILE A 246 11.14 1.86 2.22
N ALA A 247 12.22 2.47 2.71
CA ALA A 247 12.20 3.26 3.94
C ALA A 247 11.33 4.51 3.85
N LEU A 248 11.32 5.17 2.68
CA LEU A 248 10.41 6.29 2.42
C LEU A 248 8.96 5.81 2.52
N GLU A 249 8.63 4.70 1.84
CA GLU A 249 7.28 4.14 1.88
C GLU A 249 6.88 3.66 3.29
N MET A 250 7.79 3.06 4.05
CA MET A 250 7.54 2.72 5.46
C MET A 250 7.23 3.96 6.31
N SER A 251 7.85 5.09 6.01
CA SER A 251 7.58 6.36 6.71
C SER A 251 6.20 6.89 6.36
N ILE A 252 5.78 6.79 5.09
CA ILE A 252 4.42 7.11 4.64
C ILE A 252 3.40 6.20 5.34
N MET A 253 3.65 4.89 5.37
CA MET A 253 2.82 3.91 6.08
C MET A 253 2.69 4.25 7.57
N ASN A 254 3.79 4.65 8.22
CA ASN A 254 3.76 5.07 9.61
C ASN A 254 2.92 6.35 9.81
N GLY A 255 2.96 7.28 8.84
CA GLY A 255 2.09 8.46 8.82
C GLY A 255 0.60 8.06 8.81
N PHE A 256 0.18 7.19 7.89
CA PHE A 256 -1.19 6.68 7.86
C PHE A 256 -1.58 5.92 9.14
N TYR A 257 -0.68 5.08 9.66
CA TYR A 257 -0.92 4.35 10.90
C TYR A 257 -1.16 5.32 12.06
N ARG A 258 -0.30 6.33 12.24
CA ARG A 258 -0.45 7.29 13.34
C ARG A 258 -1.69 8.17 13.18
N SER A 259 -1.94 8.70 11.98
CA SER A 259 -3.12 9.51 11.71
C SER A 259 -4.42 8.73 11.94
N PHE A 260 -4.60 7.58 11.29
CA PHE A 260 -5.90 6.90 11.23
C PHE A 260 -6.05 5.69 12.16
N THR A 261 -4.95 5.05 12.59
CA THR A 261 -5.02 3.90 13.51
C THR A 261 -4.85 4.35 14.96
N LEU A 262 -3.93 5.28 15.23
CA LEU A 262 -3.74 5.88 16.54
C LEU A 262 -4.57 7.15 16.77
N GLU A 263 -5.29 7.63 15.75
CA GLU A 263 -6.17 8.80 15.83
C GLU A 263 -5.41 10.08 16.21
N GLU A 264 -4.16 10.21 15.75
CA GLU A 264 -3.34 11.40 16.02
C GLU A 264 -3.60 12.56 15.05
N SER A 265 -4.35 12.35 13.95
CA SER A 265 -4.77 13.45 13.08
C SER A 265 -5.95 14.21 13.66
N GLU A 266 -5.86 15.54 13.62
CA GLU A 266 -7.00 16.39 13.97
C GLU A 266 -8.14 16.16 12.97
N PRO A 267 -9.42 16.21 13.39
CA PRO A 267 -10.54 16.19 12.47
C PRO A 267 -10.43 17.32 11.44
N GLY A 268 -10.88 17.06 10.22
CA GLY A 268 -11.01 18.09 9.19
C GLY A 268 -12.18 19.02 9.46
N ASP A 269 -12.47 19.89 8.48
CA ASP A 269 -13.47 20.95 8.63
C ASP A 269 -14.86 20.56 8.08
N GLU A 270 -14.97 19.46 7.33
CA GLU A 270 -16.21 19.09 6.62
C GLU A 270 -17.03 18.05 7.38
N TRP A 271 -18.27 18.40 7.76
CA TRP A 271 -19.24 17.40 8.19
C TRP A 271 -19.82 16.68 6.97
N VAL A 272 -19.59 15.36 6.92
CA VAL A 272 -20.09 14.47 5.88
C VAL A 272 -21.43 13.89 6.32
N GLU A 273 -22.48 14.34 5.64
CA GLU A 273 -23.84 13.83 5.85
C GLU A 273 -23.97 12.35 5.50
N ASN A 274 -24.83 11.63 6.23
CA ASN A 274 -25.05 10.20 6.03
C ASN A 274 -23.78 9.33 6.14
N ALA A 275 -22.78 9.73 6.92
CA ALA A 275 -21.69 8.84 7.32
C ALA A 275 -22.19 7.85 8.39
N TYR A 276 -21.80 6.58 8.27
CA TYR A 276 -22.22 5.51 9.19
C TYR A 276 -21.06 4.99 10.04
N GLY A 277 -19.82 5.13 9.57
CA GLY A 277 -18.67 4.49 10.22
C GLY A 277 -18.84 2.97 10.22
N ASP A 278 -18.68 2.36 11.41
CA ASP A 278 -18.99 0.94 11.65
C ASP A 278 -20.46 0.71 12.12
N GLY A 279 -21.26 1.77 12.19
CA GLY A 279 -22.64 1.74 12.66
C GLY A 279 -23.67 1.36 11.59
N THR A 280 -24.92 1.17 12.02
CA THR A 280 -26.08 0.93 11.16
C THR A 280 -27.01 2.14 11.04
N GLU A 281 -26.68 3.24 11.72
CA GLU A 281 -27.42 4.50 11.67
C GLU A 281 -26.46 5.63 11.29
N PRO A 282 -26.94 6.68 10.59
CA PRO A 282 -26.14 7.87 10.32
C PRO A 282 -25.61 8.52 11.60
N MET A 283 -24.36 8.97 11.54
CA MET A 283 -23.75 9.83 12.54
C MET A 283 -24.55 11.13 12.69
N LYS A 284 -24.53 11.70 13.88
CA LYS A 284 -25.17 12.98 14.20
C LYS A 284 -24.10 13.96 14.63
N GLU A 285 -24.17 15.17 14.10
CA GLU A 285 -23.30 16.25 14.52
C GLU A 285 -23.59 16.54 16.00
N SER A 286 -22.54 16.58 16.82
CA SER A 286 -22.68 16.93 18.22
C SER A 286 -22.85 18.45 18.34
N GLU A 287 -24.02 18.89 18.80
CA GLU A 287 -24.34 20.29 19.13
C GLU A 287 -23.43 20.89 20.22
#